data_AF-A0A7W5AY79-F1
#
_entry.id   AF-A0A7W5AY79-F1
#
_cell.length_a   1.000
_cell.length_b   1.000
_cell.length_c   1.000
_cell.angle_alpha   90.00
_cell.angle_beta   90.00
_cell.angle_gamma   90.00
#
_symmetry.space_group_name_H-M   'P 1'
#
loop_
_entity.id
_entity.type
_entity.pdbx_description
1 polymer ?
#
loop_
_entity_poly.entity_id
_entity_poly.type
_entity_poly.pdbx_seq_one_letter_code
_entity_poly.pdbx_strand_id
1 'polypeptide(L)'
;MRINHNIASLNTYRQLSTNSANTNKSIEKLSSGLRINRAGDDAAGLAISEKMRGQIRGLDMASKNAQDGISMIQTAEGALNETHSILQRMRELAVQSSNDTNTTEDRGQLQEEMNQLTSEINRIGNTTEFNTKKLLNGDLSATKATGETTITATSAT
;
A
#
# COMPACT_ATOMS: atom_id res chain seq x y z
N MET A 1 39.43 -50.14 45.72
CA MET A 1 38.71 -49.47 44.62
C MET A 1 39.66 -48.51 43.86
N ARG A 2 40.56 -48.99 43.00
CA ARG A 2 41.52 -48.12 42.26
C ARG A 2 41.83 -48.54 40.82
N ILE A 3 41.13 -49.51 40.23
CA ILE A 3 41.43 -50.02 38.88
C ILE A 3 40.21 -50.01 37.94
N ASN A 4 39.01 -50.36 38.40
CA ASN A 4 37.83 -50.49 37.53
C ASN A 4 37.11 -49.18 37.19
N HIS A 5 37.32 -48.11 37.97
CA HIS A 5 36.64 -46.83 37.76
C HIS A 5 37.64 -45.69 37.89
N ASN A 6 37.74 -44.86 36.85
CA ASN A 6 38.51 -43.64 36.87
C ASN A 6 37.55 -42.43 36.96
N ILE A 7 37.26 -42.02 38.19
CA ILE A 7 36.31 -40.94 38.46
C ILE A 7 36.86 -39.59 38.01
N ALA A 8 38.19 -39.41 38.06
CA ALA A 8 38.85 -38.19 37.59
C ALA A 8 38.70 -38.01 36.08
N SER A 9 38.92 -39.06 35.28
CA SER A 9 38.72 -39.00 33.82
C SER A 9 37.24 -38.84 33.43
N LEU A 10 36.31 -39.44 34.16
CA LEU A 10 34.88 -39.24 33.94
C LEU A 10 34.41 -37.81 34.27
N ASN A 11 35.06 -37.15 35.23
CA ASN A 11 34.78 -35.74 35.53
C ASN A 11 35.36 -34.82 34.44
N THR A 12 36.61 -35.03 34.03
CA THR A 12 37.21 -34.24 32.94
C THR A 12 36.46 -34.42 31.62
N TYR A 13 35.97 -35.63 31.31
CA TYR A 13 35.13 -35.87 30.13
C TYR A 13 33.79 -35.11 30.19
N ARG A 14 33.11 -35.07 31.34
CA ARG A 14 31.87 -34.27 31.51
C ARG A 14 32.13 -32.77 31.34
N GLN A 15 33.23 -32.26 31.89
CA GLN A 15 33.61 -30.86 31.76
C GLN A 15 33.99 -30.50 30.31
N LEU A 16 34.72 -31.39 29.61
CA LEU A 16 35.04 -31.25 28.20
C LEU A 16 33.78 -31.24 27.34
N SER A 17 32.85 -32.18 27.57
CA SER A 17 31.57 -32.24 26.85
C SER A 17 30.75 -30.94 27.00
N THR A 18 30.70 -30.39 28.22
CA THR A 18 30.04 -29.11 28.49
C THR A 18 30.73 -27.95 27.77
N ASN A 19 32.07 -27.93 27.75
CA ASN A 19 32.85 -26.90 27.04
C ASN A 19 32.65 -26.99 25.53
N SER A 20 32.72 -28.19 24.94
CA SER A 20 32.45 -28.41 23.52
C SER A 20 31.04 -27.98 23.13
N ALA A 21 30.03 -28.27 23.96
CA ALA A 21 28.66 -27.83 23.72
C ALA A 21 28.52 -26.29 23.73
N ASN A 22 29.19 -25.61 24.66
CA ASN A 22 29.18 -24.13 24.72
C ASN A 22 29.93 -23.51 23.53
N THR A 23 31.07 -24.08 23.15
CA THR A 23 31.84 -23.64 21.96
C THR A 23 31.00 -23.79 20.69
N ASN A 24 30.29 -24.91 20.53
CA ASN A 24 29.39 -25.13 19.40
C ASN A 24 28.26 -24.10 19.36
N LYS A 25 27.67 -23.73 20.51
CA LYS A 25 26.67 -22.65 20.58
C LYS A 25 27.24 -21.29 20.20
N SER A 26 28.46 -20.97 20.62
CA SER A 26 29.14 -19.73 20.22
C SER A 26 29.39 -19.69 18.72
N ILE A 27 29.82 -20.80 18.12
CA ILE A 27 29.99 -20.93 16.67
C ILE A 27 28.65 -20.74 15.94
N GLU A 28 27.55 -21.31 16.45
CA GLU A 28 26.20 -21.12 15.89
C GLU A 28 25.78 -19.63 15.86
N LYS A 29 26.06 -18.89 16.94
CA LYS A 29 25.78 -17.45 17.03
C LYS A 29 26.66 -16.62 16.10
N LEU A 30 27.94 -16.95 15.99
CA LEU A 30 28.86 -16.28 15.06
C LEU A 30 28.47 -16.54 13.60
N SER A 31 28.10 -17.77 13.25
CA SER A 31 27.73 -18.13 11.88
C SER A 31 26.39 -17.53 11.43
N SER A 32 25.44 -17.35 12.35
CA SER A 32 24.13 -16.76 12.07
C SER A 32 24.12 -15.24 12.17
N GLY A 33 25.07 -14.65 12.91
CA GLY A 33 25.08 -13.22 13.24
C GLY A 33 23.97 -12.82 14.21
N LEU A 34 23.19 -13.76 14.75
CA LEU A 34 22.05 -13.52 15.62
C LEU A 34 22.39 -13.93 17.05
N ARG A 35 22.03 -13.08 18.02
CA ARG A 35 22.25 -13.36 19.45
C ARG A 35 21.34 -14.49 19.98
N ILE A 36 20.13 -14.60 19.43
CA ILE A 36 19.09 -15.57 19.82
C ILE A 36 18.77 -16.43 18.60
N ASN A 37 19.22 -17.68 18.58
CA ASN A 37 18.96 -18.63 17.49
C ASN A 37 17.89 -19.66 17.82
N ARG A 38 17.65 -19.91 19.12
CA ARG A 38 16.72 -20.91 19.60
C ARG A 38 15.83 -20.32 20.69
N ALA A 39 14.59 -20.79 20.78
CA ALA A 39 13.66 -20.39 21.83
C ALA A 39 14.17 -20.72 23.26
N GLY A 40 15.07 -21.71 23.38
CA GLY A 40 15.70 -22.08 24.65
C GLY A 40 16.77 -21.10 25.15
N ASP A 41 17.27 -20.19 24.30
CA ASP A 41 18.27 -19.18 24.71
C ASP A 41 17.62 -17.95 25.35
N ASP A 42 16.51 -17.47 24.77
CA ASP A 42 15.71 -16.33 25.27
C ASP A 42 14.32 -16.34 24.60
N ALA A 43 13.34 -16.97 25.26
CA ALA A 43 11.99 -17.12 24.70
C ALA A 43 11.25 -15.77 24.57
N ALA A 44 11.43 -14.87 25.54
CA ALA A 44 10.79 -13.56 25.53
C ALA A 44 11.42 -12.64 24.47
N GLY A 45 12.75 -12.64 24.37
CA GLY A 45 13.48 -11.90 23.34
C GLY A 45 13.16 -12.39 21.93
N LEU A 46 13.03 -13.71 21.73
CA LEU A 46 12.60 -14.28 20.45
C LEU A 46 11.17 -13.83 20.09
N ALA A 47 10.22 -13.91 21.03
CA ALA A 47 8.83 -13.51 20.79
C ALA A 47 8.70 -12.01 20.43
N ILE A 48 9.42 -11.12 21.11
CA ILE A 48 9.45 -9.69 20.79
C ILE A 48 10.09 -9.47 19.41
N SER A 49 11.19 -10.17 19.11
CA SER A 49 11.87 -10.05 17.82
C SER A 49 11.00 -10.49 16.64
N GLU A 50 10.22 -11.57 16.80
CA GLU A 50 9.27 -12.02 15.77
C GLU A 50 8.09 -11.05 15.63
N LYS A 51 7.58 -10.50 16.73
CA LYS A 51 6.57 -9.44 16.68
C LYS A 51 7.08 -8.23 15.90
N MET A 52 8.30 -7.75 16.18
CA MET A 52 8.91 -6.64 15.45
C MET A 52 9.15 -7.01 13.98
N ARG A 53 9.61 -8.22 13.67
CA ARG A 53 9.77 -8.70 12.29
C ARG A 53 8.43 -8.77 11.54
N GLY A 54 7.34 -9.10 12.23
CA GLY A 54 5.99 -9.03 11.68
C GLY A 54 5.55 -7.59 11.41
N GLN A 55 5.79 -6.68 12.37
CA GLN A 55 5.50 -5.25 12.21
C GLN A 55 6.29 -4.62 11.06
N ILE A 56 7.59 -4.91 10.94
CA ILE A 56 8.43 -4.42 9.84
C ILE A 56 7.86 -4.86 8.50
N ARG A 57 7.55 -6.16 8.33
CA ARG A 57 6.92 -6.66 7.11
C ARG A 57 5.57 -6.01 6.83
N GLY A 58 4.78 -5.75 7.87
CA GLY A 58 3.52 -5.02 7.75
C GLY A 58 3.71 -3.57 7.30
N LEU A 59 4.69 -2.87 7.87
CA LEU A 59 5.04 -1.50 7.51
C LEU A 59 5.61 -1.40 6.08
N ASP A 60 6.43 -2.37 5.66
CA ASP A 60 6.95 -2.41 4.29
C ASP A 60 5.81 -2.54 3.27
N MET A 61 4.81 -3.38 3.55
CA MET A 61 3.61 -3.49 2.71
C MET A 61 2.74 -2.24 2.79
N ALA A 62 2.59 -1.64 3.97
CA ALA A 62 1.87 -0.38 4.11
C ALA A 62 2.54 0.76 3.31
N SER A 63 3.87 0.81 3.28
CA SER A 63 4.64 1.76 2.48
C SER A 63 4.40 1.58 0.98
N LYS A 64 4.43 0.32 0.50
CA LYS A 64 4.08 0.01 -0.91
C LYS A 64 2.65 0.42 -1.24
N ASN A 65 1.69 0.08 -0.38
CA ASN A 65 0.29 0.47 -0.57
C ASN A 65 0.11 2.00 -0.58
N ALA A 66 0.89 2.74 0.23
CA ALA A 66 0.89 4.20 0.19
C ALA A 66 1.45 4.75 -1.12
N GLN A 67 2.51 4.15 -1.67
CA GLN A 67 3.05 4.50 -2.98
C GLN A 67 2.05 4.25 -4.12
N ASP A 68 1.32 3.13 -4.06
CA ASP A 68 0.22 2.86 -5.01
C ASP A 68 -0.90 3.91 -4.87
N GLY A 69 -1.22 4.32 -3.65
CA GLY A 69 -2.16 5.41 -3.38
C GLY A 69 -1.71 6.75 -3.96
N ILE A 70 -0.41 7.09 -3.83
CA ILE A 70 0.18 8.28 -4.45
C ILE A 70 0.05 8.21 -5.98
N SER A 71 0.39 7.07 -6.58
CA SER A 71 0.32 6.87 -8.03
C SER A 71 -1.11 7.01 -8.56
N MET A 72 -2.09 6.49 -7.81
CA MET A 72 -3.51 6.65 -8.11
C MET A 72 -3.94 8.13 -8.06
N ILE A 73 -3.51 8.87 -7.03
CA ILE A 73 -3.82 10.30 -6.89
C ILE A 73 -3.19 11.10 -8.03
N GLN A 74 -1.95 10.83 -8.40
CA GLN A 74 -1.27 11.51 -9.52
C GLN A 74 -1.99 11.28 -10.86
N THR A 75 -2.49 10.07 -11.08
CA THR A 75 -3.28 9.76 -12.28
C THR A 75 -4.58 10.58 -12.31
N ALA A 76 -5.26 10.68 -11.16
CA ALA A 76 -6.47 11.51 -11.04
C ALA A 76 -6.15 13.01 -11.22
N GLU A 77 -5.05 13.50 -10.66
CA GLU A 77 -4.62 14.90 -10.78
C GLU A 77 -4.28 15.27 -12.22
N GLY A 78 -3.58 14.40 -12.95
CA GLY A 78 -3.32 14.59 -14.38
C GLY A 78 -4.61 14.73 -15.21
N ALA A 79 -5.60 13.87 -14.95
CA ALA A 79 -6.91 13.95 -15.61
C ALA A 79 -7.69 15.24 -15.24
N LEU A 80 -7.58 15.70 -13.99
CA LEU A 80 -8.20 16.96 -13.56
C LEU A 80 -7.51 18.19 -14.13
N ASN A 81 -6.20 18.15 -14.38
CA ASN A 81 -5.47 19.24 -15.06
C ASN A 81 -5.95 19.43 -16.51
N GLU A 82 -6.21 18.34 -17.24
CA GLU A 82 -6.83 18.42 -18.57
C GLU A 82 -8.25 19.00 -18.48
N THR A 83 -9.05 18.53 -17.51
CA THR A 83 -10.40 19.07 -17.26
C THR A 83 -10.36 20.57 -16.95
N HIS A 84 -9.37 21.03 -16.18
CA HIS A 84 -9.18 22.45 -15.86
C HIS A 84 -8.89 23.29 -17.11
N SER A 85 -7.99 22.81 -17.97
CA SER A 85 -7.64 23.45 -19.24
C SER A 85 -8.85 23.55 -20.18
N ILE A 86 -9.65 22.48 -20.27
CA ILE A 86 -10.90 22.48 -21.05
C ILE A 86 -11.90 23.50 -20.50
N LEU A 87 -12.10 23.54 -19.18
CA LEU A 87 -13.02 24.50 -18.56
C LEU A 87 -12.59 25.95 -18.75
N GLN A 88 -11.28 26.22 -18.75
CA GLN A 88 -10.76 27.54 -19.09
C GLN A 88 -11.12 27.91 -20.53
N ARG A 89 -10.93 26.98 -21.49
CA ARG A 89 -11.34 27.19 -22.89
C ARG A 89 -12.85 27.41 -23.03
N MET A 90 -13.67 26.63 -22.32
CA MET A 90 -15.13 26.82 -22.31
C MET A 90 -15.52 28.21 -21.78
N ARG A 91 -14.80 28.73 -20.77
CA ARG A 91 -15.01 30.09 -20.27
C ARG A 91 -14.67 31.14 -21.32
N GLU A 92 -13.55 30.97 -22.04
CA GLU A 92 -13.17 31.87 -23.14
C GLU A 92 -14.27 31.90 -24.23
N LEU A 93 -14.76 30.73 -24.64
CA LEU A 93 -15.85 30.61 -25.61
C LEU A 93 -17.14 31.25 -25.11
N ALA A 94 -17.47 31.10 -23.82
CA ALA A 94 -18.65 31.73 -23.23
C ALA A 94 -18.56 33.26 -23.28
N VAL A 95 -17.41 33.84 -22.90
CA VAL A 95 -17.17 35.29 -22.97
C VAL A 95 -17.19 35.76 -24.42
N GLN A 96 -16.57 35.01 -25.33
CA GLN A 96 -16.58 35.31 -26.76
C GLN A 96 -18.01 35.32 -27.32
N SER A 97 -18.83 34.32 -26.99
CA SER A 97 -20.22 34.21 -27.44
C SER A 97 -21.13 35.34 -26.94
N SER A 98 -20.81 35.89 -25.76
CA SER A 98 -21.55 36.96 -25.10
C SER A 98 -21.35 38.33 -25.75
N ASN A 99 -20.42 38.46 -26.71
CA ASN A 99 -20.28 39.71 -27.47
C ASN A 99 -21.44 39.87 -28.47
N ASP A 100 -22.01 41.07 -28.53
CA ASP A 100 -23.19 41.40 -29.36
C ASP A 100 -22.86 41.55 -30.85
N THR A 101 -21.59 41.57 -31.21
CA THR A 101 -21.13 41.64 -32.61
C THR A 101 -21.16 40.29 -33.34
N ASN A 102 -21.37 39.17 -32.64
CA ASN A 102 -21.37 37.85 -33.25
C ASN A 102 -22.70 37.57 -33.97
N THR A 103 -22.61 36.95 -35.14
CA THR A 103 -23.82 36.50 -35.86
C THR A 103 -24.41 35.23 -35.24
N THR A 104 -25.64 34.88 -35.64
CA THR A 104 -26.27 33.62 -35.24
C THR A 104 -25.52 32.39 -35.74
N GLU A 105 -24.82 32.49 -36.87
CA GLU A 105 -24.02 31.40 -37.43
C GLU A 105 -22.73 31.18 -36.62
N ASP A 106 -22.06 32.27 -36.23
CA ASP A 106 -20.87 32.22 -35.36
C ASP A 106 -21.21 31.63 -33.98
N ARG A 107 -22.35 32.01 -33.40
CA ARG A 107 -22.84 31.42 -32.15
C ARG A 107 -23.14 29.91 -32.31
N GLY A 108 -23.57 29.47 -33.49
CA GLY A 108 -23.76 28.06 -33.81
C GLY A 108 -22.43 27.28 -33.75
N GLN A 109 -21.37 27.78 -34.39
CA GLN A 109 -20.07 27.12 -34.36
C GLN A 109 -19.42 27.11 -32.97
N LEU A 110 -19.54 28.21 -32.22
CA LEU A 110 -19.08 28.25 -30.82
C LEU A 110 -19.81 27.22 -29.94
N GLN A 111 -21.11 26.99 -30.18
CA GLN A 111 -21.88 25.97 -29.48
C GLN A 111 -21.42 24.55 -29.85
N GLU A 112 -21.06 24.29 -31.11
CA GLU A 112 -20.49 23.01 -31.51
C GLU A 112 -19.16 22.72 -30.80
N GLU A 113 -18.26 23.71 -30.72
CA GLU A 113 -17.01 23.59 -29.95
C GLU A 113 -17.31 23.34 -28.46
N MET A 114 -18.25 24.06 -27.86
CA MET A 114 -18.67 23.85 -26.47
C MET A 114 -19.22 22.44 -26.22
N ASN A 115 -19.99 21.90 -27.16
CA ASN A 115 -20.52 20.54 -27.08
C ASN A 115 -19.40 19.49 -27.17
N GLN A 116 -18.41 19.69 -28.04
CA GLN A 116 -17.24 18.81 -28.13
C GLN A 116 -16.42 18.81 -26.84
N LEU A 117 -16.15 19.99 -26.28
CA LEU A 117 -15.43 20.12 -24.99
C LEU A 117 -16.20 19.46 -23.85
N THR A 118 -17.54 19.58 -23.82
CA THR A 118 -18.39 18.91 -22.84
C THR A 118 -18.33 17.38 -22.99
N SER A 119 -18.35 16.87 -24.22
CA SER A 119 -18.18 15.44 -24.50
C SER A 119 -16.81 14.94 -24.04
N GLU A 120 -15.77 15.74 -24.22
CA GLU A 120 -14.40 15.39 -23.83
C GLU A 120 -14.24 15.32 -22.30
N ILE A 121 -14.83 16.26 -21.56
CA ILE A 121 -14.90 16.18 -20.08
C ILE A 121 -15.59 14.89 -19.63
N ASN A 122 -16.72 14.53 -20.25
CA ASN A 122 -17.43 13.29 -19.93
C ASN A 122 -16.58 12.05 -20.27
N ARG A 123 -15.79 12.08 -21.34
CA ARG A 123 -14.86 11.01 -21.71
C ARG A 123 -13.76 10.84 -20.67
N ILE A 124 -13.15 11.94 -20.23
CA ILE A 124 -12.12 11.94 -19.17
C ILE A 124 -12.70 11.37 -17.87
N GLY A 125 -13.91 11.79 -17.48
CA GLY A 125 -14.58 11.28 -16.28
C GLY A 125 -14.83 9.77 -16.31
N ASN A 126 -15.28 9.23 -17.46
CA ASN A 126 -15.65 7.83 -17.60
C ASN A 126 -14.48 6.89 -17.95
N THR A 127 -13.42 7.42 -18.56
CA THR A 127 -12.30 6.59 -19.04
C THR A 127 -11.15 6.53 -18.04
N THR A 128 -10.93 7.58 -17.24
CA THR A 128 -9.83 7.63 -16.26
C THR A 128 -9.92 6.49 -15.25
N GLU A 129 -8.95 5.60 -15.30
CA GLU A 129 -8.89 4.41 -14.46
C GLU A 129 -7.49 4.14 -13.94
N PHE A 130 -7.40 3.54 -12.76
CA PHE A 130 -6.18 3.01 -12.19
C PHE A 130 -6.43 1.58 -11.74
N ASN A 131 -5.65 0.63 -12.27
CA ASN A 131 -5.81 -0.79 -11.98
C ASN A 131 -7.27 -1.25 -12.11
N THR A 132 -7.91 -0.96 -13.25
CA THR A 132 -9.33 -1.25 -13.57
C THR A 132 -10.39 -0.54 -12.72
N LYS A 133 -9.99 0.33 -11.79
CA LYS A 133 -10.92 1.14 -10.99
C LYS A 133 -11.09 2.51 -11.64
N LYS A 134 -12.32 2.86 -12.01
CA LYS A 134 -12.68 4.22 -12.46
C LYS A 134 -12.48 5.19 -11.31
N LEU A 135 -11.84 6.35 -11.55
CA LEU A 135 -11.48 7.28 -10.47
C LEU A 135 -12.43 8.47 -10.34
N LEU A 136 -13.02 8.91 -11.46
CA LEU A 136 -13.71 10.21 -11.57
C LEU A 136 -15.22 10.11 -11.83
N ASN A 137 -15.78 8.89 -11.82
CA ASN A 137 -17.20 8.65 -12.08
C ASN A 137 -18.09 8.71 -10.82
N GLY A 138 -17.51 8.97 -9.65
CA GLY A 138 -18.24 9.09 -8.37
C GLY A 138 -18.38 7.78 -7.57
N ASP A 139 -18.11 6.62 -8.18
CA ASP A 139 -18.27 5.31 -7.53
C ASP A 139 -17.34 5.10 -6.32
N LEU A 140 -16.15 5.71 -6.34
CA LEU A 140 -15.23 5.68 -5.19
C LEU A 140 -15.80 6.38 -3.95
N SER A 141 -16.66 7.37 -4.14
CA SER A 141 -17.28 8.12 -3.02
C SER A 141 -18.37 7.28 -2.34
N ALA A 142 -19.15 6.52 -3.12
CA ALA A 142 -20.17 5.62 -2.59
C ALA A 142 -19.57 4.52 -1.70
N THR A 143 -18.37 4.05 -2.01
CA THR A 143 -17.69 2.99 -1.25
C THR A 143 -17.16 3.47 0.10
N LYS A 144 -16.92 4.79 0.28
CA LYS A 144 -16.50 5.38 1.57
C LYS A 144 -17.67 5.76 2.49
N ALA A 145 -18.88 5.93 1.95
CA ALA A 145 -20.07 6.20 2.76
C ALA A 145 -20.56 4.96 3.53
N THR A 146 -20.19 3.75 3.11
CA THR A 146 -20.53 2.48 3.78
C THR A 146 -19.54 2.09 4.89
N GLY A 147 -18.98 3.09 5.58
CA GLY A 147 -18.24 2.92 6.83
C GLY A 147 -19.11 2.53 8.03
N GLU A 148 -20.44 2.58 7.88
CA GLU A 148 -21.37 1.87 8.76
C GLU A 148 -21.76 0.55 8.09
N THR A 149 -21.18 -0.54 8.58
CA THR A 149 -21.69 -1.90 8.36
C THR A 149 -23.05 -2.01 9.05
N THR A 150 -24.12 -1.54 8.40
CA THR A 150 -25.46 -2.01 8.74
C THR A 150 -25.61 -3.39 8.14
N ILE A 151 -25.43 -4.39 9.00
CA ILE A 151 -25.81 -5.78 8.75
C ILE A 151 -27.35 -5.78 8.70
N THR A 152 -27.94 -5.42 7.56
CA THR A 152 -29.34 -5.71 7.31
C THR A 152 -29.45 -7.21 7.06
N ALA A 153 -29.81 -7.92 8.13
CA ALA A 153 -30.32 -9.27 8.03
C ALA A 153 -31.52 -9.26 7.08
N THR A 154 -31.31 -9.66 5.83
CA THR A 154 -32.41 -10.02 4.93
C THR A 154 -33.03 -11.29 5.49
N SER A 155 -34.16 -11.12 6.16
CA SER A 155 -35.14 -12.16 6.43
C SER A 155 -35.61 -12.71 5.09
N ALA A 156 -35.19 -13.93 4.78
CA ALA A 156 -35.84 -14.74 3.75
C ALA A 156 -36.84 -15.66 4.44
N THR A 157 -38.09 -15.44 4.08
CA THR A 157 -39.24 -16.36 4.13
C THR A 157 -38.89 -17.80 3.78
#